data_AF-A0AAE3DVE9-F1
#
_entry.id   AF-A0AAE3DVE9-F1
#
_cell.length_a   1.000
_cell.length_b   1.000
_cell.length_c   1.000
_cell.angle_alpha   90.00
_cell.angle_beta   90.00
_cell.angle_gamma   90.00
#
_symmetry.space_group_name_H-M   'P 1'
#
loop_
_entity.id
_entity.type
_entity.pdbx_description
1 polymer ?
#
loop_
_entity_poly.entity_id
_entity_poly.type
_entity_poly.pdbx_seq_one_letter_code
_entity_poly.pdbx_strand_id
1 'polypeptide(L)' 'MGVYKEGKNWKVQVYYKDWQGNRKRKQKRGFRTKGEAKEWERDFLQQQSQGVDIIQHFITNF' A
#
# COMPACT_ATOMS: atom_id res chain seq x y z
N MET A 1 2.47 0.90 5.92
CA MET A 1 1.69 1.41 4.75
C MET A 1 0.69 2.43 5.29
N GLY A 2 0.10 3.29 4.47
CA GLY A 2 -0.80 4.32 5.00
C GLY A 2 -1.69 5.00 3.96
N VAL A 3 -2.89 5.38 4.42
CA VAL A 3 -3.84 6.20 3.66
C VAL A 3 -3.83 7.61 4.22
N TYR A 4 -3.54 8.59 3.36
CA TYR A 4 -3.37 9.99 3.74
C TYR A 4 -4.37 10.87 3.00
N LYS A 5 -4.88 11.91 3.66
CA LYS A 5 -5.73 12.91 3.04
C LYS A 5 -4.85 13.93 2.29
N GLU A 6 -5.21 14.25 1.05
CA GLU A 6 -4.52 15.21 0.19
C GLU A 6 -5.57 16.20 -0.36
N GLY A 7 -5.80 17.27 0.39
CA GLY A 7 -6.88 18.24 0.11
C GLY A 7 -8.27 17.61 0.24
N LYS A 8 -9.03 17.59 -0.87
CA LYS A 8 -10.34 16.93 -0.97
C LYS A 8 -10.24 15.44 -1.32
N ASN A 9 -9.06 14.97 -1.70
CA ASN A 9 -8.82 13.61 -2.15
C ASN A 9 -8.02 12.81 -1.11
N TRP A 10 -7.82 11.54 -1.40
CA TRP A 10 -7.05 10.59 -0.61
C TRP A 10 -5.93 9.97 -1.46
N LYS A 11 -4.87 9.55 -0.78
CA LYS A 11 -3.76 8.80 -1.36
C LYS A 11 -3.41 7.59 -0.50
N VAL A 12 -2.86 6.59 -1.13
CA VAL A 12 -2.33 5.38 -0.50
C VAL A 12 -0.84 5.32 -0.76
N GLN A 13 -0.07 4.96 0.26
CA GLN A 13 1.34 4.69 0.14
C GLN A 13 1.67 3.33 0.74
N VAL A 14 2.21 2.47 -0.10
CA VAL A 14 2.62 1.11 0.24
C VAL A 14 4.14 1.03 0.17
N TYR A 15 4.75 0.52 1.24
CA TYR A 15 6.17 0.19 1.29
C TYR A 15 6.26 -1.32 1.44
N TYR A 16 7.11 -1.94 0.63
CA TYR A 16 7.34 -3.38 0.67
C TYR A 16 8.82 -3.68 0.39
N LYS A 17 9.29 -4.84 0.83
CA LYS A 17 10.56 -5.40 0.37
C LYS A 17 10.26 -6.38 -0.74
N ASP A 18 11.06 -6.35 -1.80
CA ASP A 18 11.05 -7.43 -2.78
C ASP A 18 11.80 -8.66 -2.26
N TRP A 19 11.74 -9.76 -3.01
CA TRP A 19 12.43 -11.01 -2.72
C TRP A 19 13.96 -10.87 -2.66
N GLN A 20 14.52 -9.79 -3.23
CA GLN A 20 15.95 -9.45 -3.16
C GLN A 20 16.29 -8.61 -1.92
N GLY A 21 15.30 -8.27 -1.09
CA GLY A 21 15.46 -7.46 0.12
C GLY A 21 15.48 -5.95 -0.13
N ASN A 22 15.28 -5.48 -1.36
CA ASN A 22 15.27 -4.05 -1.66
C ASN A 22 13.95 -3.42 -1.22
N ARG A 23 14.04 -2.28 -0.55
CA ARG A 23 12.86 -1.49 -0.20
C ARG A 23 12.29 -0.81 -1.44
N LYS A 24 11.04 -1.11 -1.76
CA LYS A 24 10.25 -0.50 -2.82
C LYS A 24 9.11 0.30 -2.24
N ARG A 25 8.65 1.29 -3.00
CA ARG A 25 7.54 2.17 -2.64
C ARG A 25 6.56 2.25 -3.80
N LYS A 26 5.29 1.94 -3.54
CA LYS A 26 4.18 2.20 -4.46
C LYS A 26 3.26 3.25 -3.85
N GLN A 27 2.73 4.13 -4.69
CA GLN A 27 1.73 5.10 -4.27
C GLN A 27 0.65 5.24 -5.33
N LYS A 28 -0.58 5.49 -4.90
CA LYS A 28 -1.69 5.91 -5.77
C LYS A 28 -2.42 7.08 -5.10
N ARG A 29 -2.82 8.05 -5.90
CA ARG A 29 -3.41 9.32 -5.44
C ARG A 29 -4.73 9.58 -6.17
N GLY A 30 -5.50 10.55 -5.68
CA GLY A 30 -6.72 11.01 -6.35
C GLY A 30 -7.97 10.21 -6.00
N PHE A 31 -7.95 9.41 -4.93
CA PHE A 31 -9.16 8.74 -4.45
C PHE A 31 -10.14 9.76 -3.88
N ARG A 32 -11.44 9.60 -4.15
CA ARG A 32 -12.46 10.50 -3.59
C ARG A 32 -12.71 10.20 -2.13
N THR A 33 -12.62 8.93 -1.74
CA THR A 33 -12.86 8.48 -0.38
C THR A 33 -11.69 7.72 0.22
N LYS A 34 -11.63 7.68 1.56
CA LYS A 34 -10.69 6.83 2.30
C LYS A 34 -10.95 5.33 2.05
N GLY A 35 -12.20 4.96 1.74
CA GLY A 35 -12.62 3.59 1.45
C GLY A 35 -11.96 3.06 0.18
N GLU A 36 -12.11 3.79 -0.94
CA GLU A 36 -11.49 3.43 -2.22
C GLU A 36 -9.96 3.32 -2.11
N ALA A 37 -9.35 4.21 -1.31
CA ALA A 37 -7.93 4.14 -1.01
C ALA A 37 -7.56 2.84 -0.27
N LYS A 38 -8.30 2.46 0.76
CA LYS A 38 -8.07 1.19 1.49
C LYS A 38 -8.32 -0.04 0.63
N GLU A 39 -9.33 -0.01 -0.22
CA GLU A 39 -9.66 -1.14 -1.11
C GLU A 39 -8.53 -1.36 -2.11
N TRP A 40 -8.02 -0.29 -2.71
CA TRP A 40 -6.85 -0.38 -3.58
C TRP A 40 -5.60 -0.91 -2.86
N GLU A 41 -5.37 -0.53 -1.60
CA GLU A 41 -4.28 -1.09 -0.79
C GLU A 41 -4.43 -2.61 -0.64
N ARG A 42 -5.65 -3.08 -0.32
CA ARG A 42 -5.96 -4.50 -0.15
C ARG A 42 -5.76 -5.28 -1.45
N ASP A 43 -6.29 -4.77 -2.56
CA ASP A 43 -6.17 -5.39 -3.87
C ASP A 43 -4.71 -5.48 -4.31
N PHE A 44 -3.94 -4.42 -4.08
CA PHE A 44 -2.51 -4.38 -4.39
C PHE A 44 -1.74 -5.45 -3.62
N LEU A 45 -2.03 -5.60 -2.33
CA LEU A 45 -1.42 -6.65 -1.50
C LEU A 45 -1.84 -8.04 -1.96
N GLN A 46 -3.13 -8.26 -2.25
CA GLN A 46 -3.63 -9.56 -2.68
C GLN A 46 -3.03 -9.99 -4.03
N GLN A 47 -2.97 -9.08 -5.01
CA GLN A 47 -2.33 -9.36 -6.30
C GLN A 47 -0.87 -9.73 -6.13
N GLN A 48 -0.18 -9.06 -5.21
CA GLN A 48 1.25 -9.22 -5.10
C GLN A 48 1.64 -10.39 -4.18
N SER A 49 0.82 -10.78 -3.21
CA SER A 49 0.91 -12.07 -2.51
C SER A 49 0.78 -13.29 -3.44
N GLN A 50 0.14 -13.15 -4.61
CA GLN A 50 0.02 -14.22 -5.60
C GLN A 50 1.23 -14.32 -6.53
N GLY A 51 2.15 -13.35 -6.55
CA GLY A 51 3.24 -13.30 -7.54
C GLY A 51 4.63 -12.95 -6.99
N VAL A 52 4.76 -12.46 -5.76
CA VAL A 52 6.03 -12.05 -5.17
C VAL A 52 5.96 -12.24 -3.66
N ASP A 53 6.98 -12.85 -3.05
CA ASP A 53 7.22 -12.83 -1.60
C ASP A 53 7.43 -11.39 -1.11
N ILE A 54 6.33 -10.63 -1.01
CA ILE A 54 6.33 -9.43 -0.18
C ILE A 54 6.41 -9.95 1.23
N ILE A 55 7.62 -9.90 1.80
CA ILE A 55 7.80 -10.04 3.22
C ILE A 55 7.08 -8.84 3.83
N GLN A 56 5.81 -9.08 4.19
CA GLN A 56 4.92 -8.23 4.96
C GLN A 56 5.53 -8.07 6.35
N HIS A 57 6.70 -7.45 6.44
CA HIS A 57 7.36 -7.19 7.70
C HIS A 57 6.60 -6.05 8.36
N PHE A 58 5.58 -6.42 9.14
CA PHE A 58 5.18 -5.81 10.40
C PHE A 58 5.70 -4.39 10.61
N ILE A 59 5.05 -3.41 9.97
CA ILE A 59 5.06 -2.03 10.48
C ILE A 59 3.60 -1.70 10.81
N THR A 60 3.06 -2.46 11.76
CA THR A 60 1.94 -2.01 12.58
C THR A 60 2.52 -1.98 13.99
N ASN A 61 3.21 -0.88 14.32
CA ASN A 61 3.35 -0.54 15.73
C ASN A 61 1.93 -0.17 16.18
N PHE A 62 1.38 -0.98 17.08
CA PHE A 62 0.31 -0.58 17.98
C PHE A 62 0.75 0.65 18.78
#